data_AF-A0A7X7DXV4-F1
#
_entry.id   AF-A0A7X7DXV4-F1
#
_cell.length_a   1.000
_cell.length_b   1.000
_cell.length_c   1.000
_cell.angle_alpha   90.00
_cell.angle_beta   90.00
_cell.angle_gamma   90.00
#
_symmetry.space_group_name_H-M   'P 1'
#
loop_
_entity.id
_entity.type
_entity.pdbx_description
1 polymer ?
#
loop_
_entity_poly.entity_id
_entity_poly.type
_entity_poly.pdbx_seq_one_letter_code
_entity_poly.pdbx_strand_id
1 'polypeptide(L)'
;MKYSFQFLKNLPVYQKKDEILEAIRDNQVVIISGETGSGKTTQLPLICLEGGFGKNGVIGCTQPRRIAAVSLANFTNSCFSDPGQNIAGYKIRFHEKLADQTKIKFMTDGILLAEIAQDRLLRQYDVLIIDEAHERSLNIDFLLGYLRSVL
;
A
#
# COMPACT_ATOMS: atom_id res chain seq x y z
N MET A 1 14.97 -0.72 -12.15
CA MET A 1 14.35 0.58 -12.49
C MET A 1 14.56 1.54 -11.33
N LYS A 2 15.12 2.73 -11.57
CA LYS A 2 15.10 3.83 -10.61
C LYS A 2 13.89 4.70 -10.97
N TYR A 3 12.86 4.70 -10.12
CA TYR A 3 11.78 5.66 -10.24
C TYR A 3 12.24 7.02 -9.72
N SER A 4 11.80 8.11 -10.35
CA SER A 4 12.05 9.48 -9.87
C SER A 4 10.74 10.06 -9.36
N PHE A 5 10.63 10.20 -8.05
CA PHE A 5 9.46 10.77 -7.38
C PHE A 5 9.87 11.60 -6.16
N GLN A 6 8.98 12.48 -5.71
CA GLN A 6 9.22 13.40 -4.62
C GLN A 6 8.56 12.91 -3.33
N PHE A 7 9.33 12.90 -2.24
CA PHE A 7 8.82 12.66 -0.90
C PHE A 7 8.45 13.96 -0.19
N LEU A 8 7.47 13.88 0.72
CA LEU A 8 7.15 14.97 1.64
C LEU A 8 8.09 14.88 2.85
N LYS A 9 9.28 15.46 2.70
CA LYS A 9 10.40 15.28 3.64
C LYS A 9 10.15 15.82 5.06
N ASN A 10 9.18 16.71 5.20
CA ASN A 10 8.77 17.31 6.46
C ASN A 10 7.86 16.38 7.31
N LEU A 11 7.35 15.28 6.75
CA LEU A 11 6.47 14.37 7.48
C LEU A 11 7.25 13.42 8.40
N PRO A 12 6.74 13.12 9.61
CA PRO A 12 7.42 12.24 10.57
C PRO A 12 7.81 10.88 10.01
N VAL A 13 6.94 10.26 9.20
CA VAL A 13 7.23 8.95 8.58
C VAL A 13 8.46 8.97 7.68
N TYR A 14 8.74 10.09 7.00
CA TYR A 14 9.90 10.20 6.12
C TYR A 14 11.20 10.28 6.93
N GLN A 15 11.18 10.93 8.09
CA GLN A 15 12.34 10.99 8.98
C GLN A 15 12.74 9.60 9.51
N LYS A 16 11.80 8.66 9.50
CA LYS A 16 11.96 7.27 9.92
C LYS A 16 12.11 6.29 8.75
N LYS A 17 12.29 6.80 7.53
CA LYS A 17 12.29 5.99 6.30
C LYS A 17 13.27 4.82 6.35
N ASP A 18 14.52 5.07 6.74
CA ASP A 18 15.56 4.05 6.70
C ASP A 18 15.30 2.95 7.75
N GLU A 19 14.87 3.36 8.96
CA GLU A 19 14.42 2.44 10.03
C GLU A 19 13.22 1.59 9.59
N ILE A 20 12.25 2.19 8.90
CA ILE A 20 11.09 1.46 8.35
C ILE A 20 11.54 0.46 7.29
N LEU A 21 12.44 0.84 6.38
CA LEU A 21 12.93 -0.04 5.33
C LEU A 21 13.72 -1.22 5.88
N GLU A 22 14.56 -0.99 6.88
CA GLU A 22 15.28 -2.04 7.60
C GLU A 22 14.30 -3.00 8.27
N ALA A 23 13.32 -2.47 9.03
CA ALA A 23 12.31 -3.29 9.68
C ALA A 23 11.51 -4.17 8.69
N ILE A 24 11.11 -3.63 7.54
CA ILE A 24 10.36 -4.38 6.51
C ILE A 24 11.24 -5.46 5.85
N ARG A 25 12.55 -5.24 5.69
CA ARG A 25 13.46 -6.25 5.13
C ARG A 25 13.72 -7.41 6.09
N ASP A 26 13.83 -7.10 7.37
CA ASP A 26 14.25 -8.07 8.38
C ASP A 26 13.08 -8.83 8.99
N ASN A 27 11.84 -8.38 8.76
CA ASN A 27 10.64 -8.96 9.38
C ASN A 27 9.53 -9.18 8.34
N GLN A 28 8.92 -10.36 8.41
CA GLN A 28 7.75 -10.70 7.59
C GLN A 28 6.51 -9.85 7.93
N VAL A 29 6.41 -9.37 9.18
CA VAL A 29 5.31 -8.52 9.66
C VAL A 29 5.90 -7.36 10.47
N VAL A 30 5.51 -6.14 10.12
CA VAL A 30 5.91 -4.91 10.82
C VAL A 30 4.67 -4.14 11.22
N ILE A 31 4.59 -3.74 12.49
CA ILE A 31 3.54 -2.84 12.98
C ILE A 31 4.09 -1.41 12.97
N ILE A 32 3.53 -0.55 12.12
CA ILE A 32 3.91 0.86 12.03
C ILE A 32 2.81 1.70 12.70
N SER A 33 3.15 2.30 13.84
CA SER A 33 2.26 3.21 14.56
C SER A 33 2.71 4.66 14.42
N GLY A 34 1.75 5.57 14.43
CA GLY A 34 1.97 7.01 14.44
C GLY A 34 0.65 7.77 14.36
N GLU A 35 0.63 9.02 14.77
CA GLU A 35 -0.59 9.84 14.79
C GLU A 35 -1.16 10.09 13.38
N THR A 36 -2.44 10.45 13.31
CA THR A 36 -3.05 10.94 12.07
C THR A 36 -2.29 12.15 11.56
N GLY A 37 -2.04 12.22 10.25
CA GLY A 37 -1.21 13.27 9.65
C GLY A 37 0.29 13.00 9.67
N SER A 38 0.76 11.89 10.25
CA SER A 38 2.19 11.52 10.23
C SER A 38 2.73 11.13 8.85
N GLY A 39 1.84 10.94 7.87
CA GLY A 39 2.18 10.61 6.48
C GLY A 39 2.20 9.13 6.11
N LYS A 40 1.79 8.22 7.02
CA LYS A 40 1.84 6.75 6.80
C LYS A 40 1.24 6.35 5.46
N THR A 41 -0.04 6.65 5.27
CA THR A 41 -0.82 6.29 4.10
C THR A 41 -0.28 6.85 2.78
N THR A 42 0.33 8.05 2.84
CA THR A 42 0.80 8.76 1.64
C THR A 42 2.25 8.43 1.28
N GLN A 43 3.09 8.05 2.26
CA GLN A 43 4.52 7.86 2.04
C GLN A 43 4.96 6.39 2.10
N LEU A 44 4.34 5.52 2.93
CA LEU A 44 4.77 4.12 3.05
C LEU A 44 4.81 3.37 1.71
N PRO A 45 3.83 3.50 0.79
CA PRO A 45 3.89 2.82 -0.50
C PRO A 45 5.07 3.27 -1.36
N LEU A 46 5.40 4.58 -1.30
CA LEU A 46 6.55 5.17 -1.99
C LEU A 46 7.87 4.73 -1.36
N ILE A 47 7.93 4.66 -0.03
CA ILE A 47 9.09 4.15 0.72
C ILE A 47 9.35 2.70 0.31
N CYS A 48 8.32 1.84 0.29
CA CYS A 48 8.46 0.46 -0.18
C CYS A 48 8.96 0.40 -1.63
N LEU A 49 8.41 1.23 -2.52
CA LEU A 49 8.87 1.27 -3.91
C LEU A 49 10.34 1.68 -4.04
N GLU A 50 10.81 2.68 -3.27
CA GLU A 50 12.23 3.06 -3.19
C GLU A 50 13.10 1.92 -2.63
N GLY A 51 12.58 1.23 -1.61
CA GLY A 51 13.21 0.08 -0.97
C GLY A 51 13.42 -1.14 -1.89
N GLY A 52 12.85 -1.10 -3.09
CA GLY A 52 12.98 -2.13 -4.11
C GLY A 52 11.85 -3.17 -4.11
N PHE A 53 10.79 -2.95 -3.33
CA PHE A 53 9.56 -3.72 -3.38
C PHE A 53 8.73 -3.34 -4.62
N GLY A 54 7.77 -4.19 -4.99
CA GLY A 54 6.98 -4.04 -6.23
C GLY A 54 7.68 -4.62 -7.48
N LYS A 55 8.77 -5.38 -7.29
CA LYS A 55 9.50 -6.04 -8.40
C LYS A 55 8.90 -7.39 -8.74
N ASN A 56 8.60 -8.20 -7.72
CA ASN A 56 8.08 -9.56 -7.86
C ASN A 56 6.54 -9.62 -7.75
N GLY A 57 5.89 -8.47 -7.62
CA GLY A 57 4.46 -8.33 -7.44
C GLY A 57 4.08 -6.87 -7.28
N VAL A 58 2.87 -6.64 -6.78
CA VAL A 58 2.31 -5.30 -6.53
C VAL A 58 2.45 -4.95 -5.04
N ILE A 59 2.68 -3.67 -4.73
CA ILE A 59 2.53 -3.12 -3.38
C ILE A 59 1.05 -2.81 -3.18
N GLY A 60 0.34 -3.67 -2.46
CA GLY A 60 -1.08 -3.51 -2.17
C GLY A 60 -1.31 -2.69 -0.90
N CYS A 61 -2.18 -1.69 -0.95
CA CYS A 61 -2.51 -0.83 0.18
C CYS A 61 -4.01 -0.85 0.40
N THR A 62 -4.48 -1.33 1.56
CA THR A 62 -5.90 -1.26 1.89
C THR A 62 -6.26 0.09 2.48
N GLN A 63 -7.49 0.54 2.25
CA GLN A 63 -8.05 1.77 2.80
C GLN A 63 -9.57 1.60 2.97
N PRO A 64 -10.14 1.77 4.18
CA PRO A 64 -11.56 1.49 4.42
C PRO A 64 -12.48 2.42 3.61
N ARG A 65 -12.00 3.63 3.30
CA ARG A 65 -12.77 4.66 2.58
C ARG A 65 -12.46 4.62 1.07
N ARG A 66 -13.50 4.36 0.26
CA ARG A 66 -13.39 4.33 -1.22
C ARG A 66 -12.78 5.60 -1.81
N ILE A 67 -13.25 6.77 -1.36
CA ILE A 67 -12.76 8.07 -1.84
C ILE A 67 -11.28 8.24 -1.49
N ALA A 68 -10.87 7.85 -0.28
CA ALA A 68 -9.47 7.91 0.12
C ALA A 68 -8.59 7.04 -0.77
N ALA A 69 -8.98 5.78 -1.05
CA ALA A 69 -8.23 4.90 -1.95
C ALA A 69 -8.01 5.52 -3.35
N VAL A 70 -9.05 6.14 -3.92
CA VAL A 70 -8.96 6.82 -5.22
C VAL A 70 -8.05 8.05 -5.13
N SER A 71 -8.25 8.90 -4.12
CA SER A 71 -7.45 10.11 -3.91
C SER A 71 -5.98 9.79 -3.68
N LEU A 72 -5.66 8.71 -2.98
CA LEU A 72 -4.29 8.28 -2.71
C LEU A 72 -3.59 7.76 -3.96
N ALA A 73 -4.28 7.04 -4.84
CA ALA A 73 -3.72 6.63 -6.12
C ALA A 73 -3.37 7.86 -6.97
N ASN A 74 -4.28 8.84 -7.05
CA ASN A 74 -4.04 10.09 -7.78
C ASN A 74 -2.90 10.91 -7.16
N PHE A 75 -2.88 11.06 -5.84
CA PHE A 75 -1.81 11.75 -5.11
C PHE A 75 -0.45 11.06 -5.34
N THR A 76 -0.41 9.74 -5.25
CA THR A 76 0.81 8.96 -5.46
C THR A 76 1.36 9.18 -6.85
N ASN A 77 0.52 9.15 -7.90
CA ASN A 77 0.95 9.47 -9.26
C ASN A 77 1.46 10.90 -9.39
N SER A 78 0.86 11.88 -8.69
CA SER A 78 1.34 13.27 -8.73
C SER A 78 2.73 13.47 -8.10
N CYS A 79 3.22 12.51 -7.32
CA CYS A 79 4.57 12.56 -6.76
C CYS A 79 5.65 12.23 -7.80
N PHE A 80 5.30 11.64 -8.94
CA PHE A 80 6.26 11.26 -9.99
C PHE A 80 6.46 12.43 -10.97
N SER A 81 7.71 12.59 -11.43
CA SER A 81 8.05 13.69 -12.35
C SER A 81 7.57 13.47 -13.79
N ASP A 82 7.27 12.21 -14.15
CA ASP A 82 6.77 11.82 -15.47
C ASP A 82 5.24 11.62 -15.41
N PRO A 83 4.44 12.53 -16.00
CA PRO A 83 2.98 12.44 -15.97
C PRO A 83 2.41 11.21 -16.69
N GLY A 84 3.20 10.56 -17.56
CA GLY A 84 2.78 9.36 -18.29
C GLY A 84 2.93 8.06 -17.49
N GLN A 85 3.66 8.09 -16.38
CA GLN A 85 3.89 6.92 -15.53
C GLN A 85 2.74 6.71 -14.55
N ASN A 86 1.74 5.93 -14.96
CA ASN A 86 0.68 5.42 -14.08
C ASN A 86 1.19 4.27 -13.19
N ILE A 87 2.05 4.60 -12.22
CA ILE A 87 2.65 3.62 -11.29
C ILE A 87 1.67 3.23 -10.20
N ALA A 88 0.77 4.14 -9.80
CA ALA A 88 -0.28 3.87 -8.83
C ALA A 88 -1.65 3.73 -9.50
N GLY A 89 -2.40 2.74 -9.06
CA GLY A 89 -3.78 2.50 -9.48
C GLY A 89 -4.67 2.17 -8.29
N TYR A 90 -5.96 1.99 -8.55
CA TYR A 90 -6.89 1.59 -7.51
C TYR A 90 -7.93 0.58 -7.96
N LYS A 91 -8.46 -0.17 -7.00
CA LYS A 91 -9.58 -1.09 -7.18
C LYS A 91 -10.54 -0.99 -6.00
N ILE A 92 -11.75 -0.56 -6.28
CA ILE A 92 -12.85 -0.44 -5.31
C ILE A 92 -14.08 -1.17 -5.87
N ARG A 93 -15.11 -1.36 -5.04
CA ARG A 93 -16.35 -1.98 -5.51
C ARG A 93 -16.91 -1.23 -6.72
N PHE A 94 -17.13 -1.97 -7.81
CA PHE A 94 -17.66 -1.51 -9.10
C PHE A 94 -16.78 -0.54 -9.90
N HIS A 95 -15.56 -0.24 -9.45
CA HIS A 95 -14.69 0.70 -10.17
C HIS A 95 -13.23 0.34 -9.97
N GLU A 96 -12.48 0.30 -11.07
CA GLU A 96 -11.05 0.08 -11.04
C GLU A 96 -10.35 0.96 -12.08
N LYS A 97 -9.11 1.33 -11.77
CA LYS A 97 -8.19 2.00 -12.67
C LYS A 97 -6.80 1.44 -12.39
N LEU A 98 -6.46 0.38 -13.11
CA LEU A 98 -5.18 -0.30 -13.07
C LEU A 98 -4.60 -0.33 -14.48
N ALA A 99 -3.27 -0.32 -14.59
CA ALA A 99 -2.53 -0.49 -15.84
C ALA A 99 -1.51 -1.62 -15.65
N ASP A 100 -1.01 -2.21 -16.73
CA ASP A 100 -0.02 -3.30 -16.68
C ASP A 100 1.26 -2.88 -15.93
N GLN A 101 1.60 -1.59 -15.97
CA GLN A 101 2.74 -1.01 -15.26
C GLN A 101 2.46 -0.64 -13.79
N THR A 102 1.24 -0.85 -13.29
CA THR A 102 0.88 -0.49 -11.90
C THR A 102 1.73 -1.29 -10.92
N LYS A 103 2.47 -0.58 -10.07
CA LYS A 103 3.29 -1.13 -8.97
C LYS A 103 2.69 -0.91 -7.61
N ILE A 104 1.85 0.11 -7.45
CA ILE A 104 1.16 0.43 -6.20
C ILE A 104 -0.34 0.34 -6.46
N LYS A 105 -1.05 -0.50 -5.71
CA LYS A 105 -2.50 -0.67 -5.82
C LYS A 105 -3.17 -0.27 -4.52
N PHE A 106 -3.97 0.78 -4.58
CA PHE A 106 -4.86 1.16 -3.49
C PHE A 106 -6.20 0.44 -3.63
N MET A 107 -6.72 -0.12 -2.56
CA MET A 107 -7.99 -0.86 -2.60
C MET A 107 -8.75 -0.76 -1.30
N THR A 108 -10.04 -1.04 -1.32
CA THR A 108 -10.78 -1.21 -0.06
C THR A 108 -10.54 -2.58 0.55
N ASP A 109 -10.68 -2.71 1.87
CA ASP A 109 -10.53 -3.99 2.59
C ASP A 109 -11.36 -5.11 1.97
N GLY A 110 -12.60 -4.81 1.60
CA GLY A 110 -13.51 -5.77 0.94
C GLY A 110 -13.03 -6.25 -0.43
N ILE A 111 -12.21 -5.47 -1.13
CA ILE A 111 -11.59 -5.90 -2.40
C ILE A 111 -10.46 -6.89 -2.11
N LEU A 112 -9.62 -6.64 -1.10
CA LEU A 112 -8.59 -7.60 -0.71
C LEU A 112 -9.22 -8.92 -0.24
N LEU A 113 -10.28 -8.87 0.57
CA LEU A 113 -11.05 -10.06 0.96
C LEU A 113 -11.62 -10.82 -0.24
N ALA A 114 -12.17 -10.12 -1.24
CA ALA A 114 -12.66 -10.76 -2.45
C ALA A 114 -11.53 -11.42 -3.26
N GLU A 115 -10.33 -10.83 -3.27
CA GLU A 115 -9.18 -11.39 -3.96
C GLU A 115 -8.59 -12.61 -3.24
N ILE A 116 -8.64 -12.65 -1.91
CA ILE A 116 -8.30 -13.85 -1.12
C ILE A 116 -9.14 -15.06 -1.55
N ALA A 117 -10.42 -14.85 -1.89
CA ALA A 117 -11.28 -15.93 -2.36
C ALA A 117 -10.83 -16.52 -3.70
N GLN A 118 -10.13 -15.74 -4.54
CA GLN A 118 -9.63 -16.15 -5.84
C GLN A 118 -8.20 -16.69 -5.77
N ASP A 119 -7.31 -15.99 -5.05
CA ASP A 119 -5.94 -16.42 -4.79
C ASP A 119 -5.66 -16.37 -3.28
N ARG A 120 -5.78 -17.54 -2.66
CA ARG A 120 -5.58 -17.73 -1.23
C ARG A 120 -4.18 -17.36 -0.75
N LEU A 121 -3.17 -17.47 -1.61
CA LEU A 121 -1.79 -17.14 -1.23
C LEU A 121 -1.40 -15.71 -1.58
N LEU A 122 -2.32 -14.93 -2.17
CA LEU A 122 -2.09 -13.51 -2.48
C LEU A 122 -0.80 -13.28 -3.29
N ARG A 123 -0.45 -14.20 -4.20
CA ARG A 123 0.84 -14.28 -4.91
C ARG A 123 1.11 -13.08 -5.82
N GLN A 124 0.06 -12.34 -6.18
CA GLN A 124 0.20 -11.10 -6.94
C GLN A 124 0.87 -9.97 -6.13
N TYR A 125 0.95 -10.09 -4.81
CA TYR A 125 1.47 -9.04 -3.92
C TYR A 125 2.89 -9.34 -3.46
N ASP A 126 3.75 -8.34 -3.57
CA ASP A 126 5.10 -8.34 -3.00
C ASP A 126 5.07 -7.84 -1.55
N VAL A 127 4.26 -6.82 -1.29
CA VAL A 127 4.02 -6.23 0.03
C VAL A 127 2.55 -5.88 0.17
N LEU A 128 1.98 -6.13 1.34
CA LEU A 128 0.64 -5.68 1.72
C LEU A 128 0.72 -4.71 2.90
N ILE A 129 0.17 -3.52 2.71
CA ILE A 129 0.01 -2.49 3.73
C ILE A 129 -1.45 -2.47 4.14
N ILE A 130 -1.74 -2.90 5.37
CA ILE A 130 -3.09 -2.86 5.95
C ILE A 130 -3.25 -1.55 6.72
N ASP A 131 -3.87 -0.56 6.09
CA ASP A 131 -4.01 0.77 6.67
C ASP A 131 -5.23 0.89 7.58
N GLU A 132 -5.23 1.89 8.45
CA GLU A 132 -6.32 2.18 9.39
C GLU A 132 -6.70 0.96 10.26
N ALA A 133 -5.75 0.05 10.53
CA ALA A 133 -5.98 -1.18 11.30
C ALA A 133 -6.52 -0.93 12.72
N HIS A 134 -6.40 0.31 13.21
CA HIS A 134 -6.96 0.75 14.48
C HIS A 134 -8.48 0.92 14.46
N GLU A 135 -9.12 1.10 13.29
CA GLU A 135 -10.57 1.23 13.17
C GLU A 135 -11.31 -0.07 13.54
N ARG A 136 -10.59 -1.21 13.67
CA ARG A 136 -11.11 -2.54 14.07
C ARG A 136 -12.43 -2.89 13.38
N SER A 137 -12.47 -2.67 12.07
CA SER A 137 -13.61 -3.11 11.27
C SER A 137 -13.60 -4.64 11.16
N LEU A 138 -14.79 -5.24 11.02
CA LEU A 138 -14.92 -6.68 10.81
C LEU A 138 -14.07 -7.17 9.63
N ASN A 139 -13.98 -6.36 8.56
CA ASN A 139 -13.15 -6.69 7.40
C ASN A 139 -11.66 -6.73 7.74
N ILE A 140 -11.17 -5.77 8.51
CA ILE A 140 -9.78 -5.74 8.98
C ILE A 140 -9.49 -6.96 9.86
N ASP A 141 -10.39 -7.28 10.80
CA ASP A 141 -10.22 -8.44 11.67
C ASP A 141 -10.14 -9.75 10.88
N PHE A 142 -11.01 -9.93 9.88
CA PHE A 142 -10.94 -11.09 8.97
C PHE A 142 -9.65 -11.10 8.16
N LEU A 143 -9.21 -9.95 7.62
CA LEU A 143 -7.96 -9.85 6.89
C LEU A 143 -6.77 -10.26 7.75
N LEU A 144 -6.66 -9.72 8.96
CA LEU A 144 -5.56 -10.03 9.88
C LEU A 144 -5.59 -11.50 10.32
N GLY A 145 -6.78 -12.02 10.63
CA GLY A 145 -6.97 -13.44 10.95
C GLY A 145 -6.56 -14.36 9.80
N TYR A 146 -6.89 -13.99 8.57
CA TYR A 146 -6.52 -14.74 7.37
C TYR A 146 -5.02 -14.66 7.09
N LEU A 147 -4.43 -13.46 7.09
CA LEU A 147 -3.00 -13.27 6.86
C LEU A 147 -2.17 -14.08 7.84
N ARG A 148 -2.57 -14.13 9.13
CA ARG A 148 -1.91 -14.97 10.13
C ARG A 148 -1.88 -16.47 9.79
N SER A 149 -2.83 -16.97 9.00
CA SER A 149 -2.88 -18.38 8.60
C SER A 149 -2.06 -18.73 7.36
N VAL A 150 -1.67 -17.72 6.57
CA VAL A 150 -0.93 -17.90 5.31
C VAL A 150 0.56 -17.51 5.47
N LEU A 151 0.85 -16.69 6.48
CA LEU A 151 2.18 -16.24 6.91
C LEU A 151 2.84 -17.24 7.87
#